data_AF-A0A9E1GZP5-F1
#
_entry.id   AF-A0A9E1GZP5-F1
#
_cell.length_a   1.000
_cell.length_b   1.000
_cell.length_c   1.000
_cell.angle_alpha   90.00
_cell.angle_beta   90.00
_cell.angle_gamma   90.00
#
_symmetry.space_group_name_H-M   'P 1'
#
loop_
_entity.id
_entity.type
_entity.pdbx_description
1 polymer ?
#
loop_
_entity_poly.entity_id
_entity_poly.type
_entity_poly.pdbx_seq_one_letter_code
_entity_poly.pdbx_strand_id
1 'polypeptide(L)'
;MLQNRERREREMSIVAQFFMIMGGVLTGYVGIGLAAAIGKLVGGGIFRFQFDEFIFFMVRLSKSGKHFSFGLCDPRPYIKCQMIDMKPTKVRGVIYDAFSMAVALFVTETVSLQLFAAKRMPFNAFTLPMAIVMIGYTCFIIVHLVFTQKKNVGDNPGGALREEYQRVYGEIKKGTEPGEIEIKDLEYTGHLTDLGVYKKYLMLKYYHFLDKGDYAQVSKVIDDLENYVPDKWSKSDLPMLAELVFYHVIIRKNQAKAQFYGKSFCSMLEGNEAVNEKRVFAYWLFFEQKDRGAALQYTMKTLKQISSYHLTGCQNLEKKLLSALIKRIERTA
;
A
#
# COMPACT_ATOMS: atom_id res chain seq x y z
N MET A 1 -38.63 29.11 40.39
CA MET A 1 -37.23 28.62 40.39
C MET A 1 -37.05 27.28 39.66
N LEU A 2 -38.03 26.38 39.61
CA LEU A 2 -37.96 25.12 38.83
C LEU A 2 -37.93 25.30 37.30
N GLN A 3 -38.68 26.28 36.76
CA GLN A 3 -38.66 26.60 35.33
C GLN A 3 -37.31 27.10 34.79
N ASN A 4 -36.48 27.71 35.64
CA ASN A 4 -35.13 28.17 35.26
C ASN A 4 -34.05 27.10 35.40
N ARG A 5 -34.37 25.96 36.01
CA ARG A 5 -33.50 24.78 36.08
C ARG A 5 -33.70 23.91 34.84
N GLU A 6 -34.95 23.70 34.43
CA GLU A 6 -35.28 22.95 33.20
C GLU A 6 -34.88 23.68 31.90
N ARG A 7 -34.87 25.02 31.89
CA ARG A 7 -34.40 25.81 30.73
C ARG A 7 -32.88 25.80 30.57
N ARG A 8 -32.13 25.59 31.66
CA ARG A 8 -30.66 25.47 31.64
C ARG A 8 -30.18 24.09 31.20
N GLU A 9 -31.03 23.07 31.24
CA GLU A 9 -30.70 21.71 30.80
C GLU A 9 -30.95 21.45 29.31
N ARG A 10 -31.59 22.37 28.57
CA ARG A 10 -32.09 22.08 27.21
C ARG A 10 -31.48 22.88 26.06
N GLU A 11 -30.56 23.80 26.32
CA GLU A 11 -29.75 24.42 25.27
C GLU A 11 -28.32 23.89 25.38
N MET A 12 -28.07 22.70 24.82
CA MET A 12 -26.70 22.44 24.36
C MET A 12 -26.34 23.57 23.42
N SER A 13 -25.25 24.28 23.71
CA SER A 13 -24.67 25.25 22.77
C SER A 13 -24.59 24.62 21.38
N ILE A 14 -24.89 25.40 20.35
CA ILE A 14 -24.79 24.97 18.94
C ILE A 14 -23.42 24.30 18.69
N VAL A 15 -22.38 24.79 19.36
CA VAL A 15 -21.02 24.22 19.34
C VAL A 15 -20.98 22.80 19.91
N ALA A 16 -21.62 22.56 21.05
CA ALA A 16 -21.69 21.23 21.68
C ALA A 16 -22.51 20.25 20.83
N GLN A 17 -23.63 20.69 20.24
CA GLN A 17 -24.39 19.86 19.28
C GLN A 17 -23.55 19.51 18.05
N PHE A 18 -22.82 20.49 17.51
CA PHE A 18 -21.92 20.27 16.39
C PHE A 18 -20.84 19.22 16.72
N PHE A 19 -20.16 19.34 17.86
CA PHE A 19 -19.16 18.35 18.28
C PHE A 19 -19.75 16.96 18.53
N MET A 20 -20.96 16.87 19.09
CA MET A 20 -21.65 15.60 19.30
C MET A 20 -22.01 14.92 17.96
N ILE A 21 -22.50 15.69 16.98
CA ILE A 21 -22.80 15.20 15.64
C ILE A 21 -21.53 14.71 14.94
N MET A 22 -20.48 15.53 14.96
CA MET A 22 -19.18 15.17 14.36
C MET A 22 -18.54 13.96 15.05
N GLY A 23 -18.65 13.87 16.37
CA GLY A 23 -18.19 12.73 17.15
C GLY A 23 -18.94 11.44 16.77
N GLY A 24 -20.25 11.52 16.56
CA GLY A 24 -21.06 10.40 16.08
C GLY A 24 -20.64 9.91 14.70
N VAL A 25 -20.46 10.84 13.76
CA VAL A 25 -19.98 10.55 12.38
C VAL A 25 -18.61 9.86 12.43
N LEU A 26 -17.66 10.41 13.19
CA LEU A 26 -16.32 9.85 13.32
C LEU A 26 -16.34 8.46 13.94
N THR A 27 -17.11 8.28 15.03
CA THR A 27 -17.25 6.98 15.72
C THR A 27 -17.84 5.92 14.80
N GLY A 28 -18.83 6.28 13.97
CA GLY A 28 -19.42 5.39 12.97
C GLY A 28 -18.37 4.90 11.96
N TYR A 29 -17.57 5.81 11.42
CA TYR A 29 -16.51 5.49 10.47
C TYR A 29 -15.42 4.58 11.09
N VAL A 30 -14.97 4.91 12.31
CA VAL A 30 -13.96 4.14 13.04
C VAL A 30 -14.47 2.74 13.41
N GLY A 31 -15.72 2.63 13.87
CA GLY A 31 -16.34 1.37 14.25
C GLY A 31 -16.39 0.38 13.07
N ILE A 32 -16.74 0.87 11.88
CA ILE A 32 -16.77 0.03 10.67
C ILE A 32 -15.36 -0.45 10.29
N GLY A 33 -14.37 0.46 10.30
CA GLY A 33 -12.99 0.10 9.96
C GLY A 33 -12.41 -0.93 10.95
N LEU A 34 -12.73 -0.80 12.24
CA LEU A 34 -12.36 -1.79 13.26
C LEU A 34 -13.05 -3.14 13.02
N ALA A 35 -14.36 -3.15 12.77
CA ALA A 35 -15.11 -4.37 12.50
C ALA A 35 -14.57 -5.11 11.27
N ALA A 36 -14.30 -4.39 10.18
CA ALA A 36 -13.68 -4.94 8.98
C ALA A 36 -12.28 -5.52 9.26
N ALA A 37 -11.46 -4.83 10.06
CA ALA A 37 -10.14 -5.31 10.47
C ALA A 37 -10.20 -6.57 11.34
N ILE A 38 -11.15 -6.64 12.29
CA ILE A 38 -11.40 -7.84 13.09
C ILE A 38 -11.80 -9.00 12.18
N GLY A 39 -12.71 -8.76 11.23
CA GLY A 39 -13.08 -9.77 10.24
C GLY A 39 -11.88 -10.27 9.42
N LYS A 40 -10.97 -9.38 9.03
CA LYS A 40 -9.70 -9.79 8.39
C LYS A 40 -8.87 -10.67 9.30
N LEU A 41 -8.64 -10.28 10.55
CA LEU A 41 -7.84 -11.05 11.50
C LEU A 41 -8.44 -12.44 11.76
N VAL A 42 -9.75 -12.53 11.99
CA VAL A 42 -10.45 -13.79 12.26
C VAL A 42 -10.49 -14.67 11.02
N GLY A 43 -10.93 -14.11 9.88
CA GLY A 43 -10.98 -14.82 8.61
C GLY A 43 -9.60 -15.30 8.18
N GLY A 44 -8.59 -14.44 8.26
CA GLY A 44 -7.21 -14.79 7.98
C GLY A 44 -6.66 -15.84 8.94
N GLY A 45 -7.03 -15.83 10.23
CA GLY A 45 -6.70 -16.89 11.17
C GLY A 45 -7.28 -18.25 10.74
N ILE A 46 -8.57 -18.30 10.39
CA ILE A 46 -9.26 -19.51 9.92
C ILE A 46 -8.61 -20.05 8.64
N PHE A 47 -8.33 -19.16 7.68
CA PHE A 47 -7.71 -19.52 6.40
C PHE A 47 -6.18 -19.58 6.48
N ARG A 48 -5.55 -19.51 7.65
CA ARG A 48 -4.08 -19.54 7.83
C ARG A 48 -3.33 -18.51 6.97
N PHE A 49 -3.89 -17.33 6.76
CA PHE A 49 -3.21 -16.20 6.13
C PHE A 49 -2.19 -15.64 7.11
N GLN A 50 -1.05 -15.19 6.60
CA GLN A 50 -0.01 -14.61 7.43
C GLN A 50 -0.31 -13.14 7.67
N PHE A 51 -0.36 -12.73 8.94
CA PHE A 51 -0.46 -11.32 9.29
C PHE A 51 0.75 -10.55 8.76
N ASP A 52 0.48 -9.42 8.13
CA ASP A 52 1.49 -8.53 7.54
C ASP A 52 1.53 -7.20 8.26
N GLU A 53 0.41 -6.48 8.24
CA GLU A 53 0.35 -5.11 8.75
C GLU A 53 -1.05 -4.76 9.25
N PHE A 54 -1.08 -4.02 10.35
CA PHE A 54 -2.24 -3.33 10.88
C PHE A 54 -1.89 -1.87 11.16
N ILE A 55 -2.71 -0.95 10.70
CA ILE A 55 -2.61 0.48 10.99
C ILE A 55 -3.90 0.89 11.68
N PHE A 56 -3.80 1.58 12.81
CA PHE A 56 -4.92 2.19 13.51
C PHE A 56 -4.50 3.56 14.04
N PHE A 57 -5.12 4.64 13.56
CA PHE A 57 -4.83 6.02 13.99
C PHE A 57 -3.33 6.31 14.12
N MET A 58 -2.62 6.21 13.00
CA MET A 58 -1.16 6.42 12.89
C MET A 58 -0.30 5.35 13.56
N VAL A 59 -0.86 4.46 14.39
CA VAL A 59 -0.13 3.35 14.97
C VAL A 59 -0.04 2.22 13.94
N ARG A 60 1.19 1.90 13.51
CA ARG A 60 1.51 0.80 12.61
C ARG A 60 2.09 -0.38 13.40
N LEU A 61 1.44 -1.52 13.26
CA LEU A 61 1.85 -2.83 13.73
C LEU A 61 2.17 -3.68 12.50
N SER A 62 3.44 -4.00 12.26
CA SER A 62 3.81 -4.90 11.16
C SER A 62 4.57 -6.11 11.66
N LYS A 63 4.45 -7.23 10.95
CA LYS A 63 5.17 -8.46 11.26
C LYS A 63 6.27 -8.68 10.22
N SER A 64 7.50 -8.76 10.68
CA SER A 64 8.67 -9.11 9.88
C SER A 64 9.27 -10.40 10.42
N GLY A 65 9.11 -11.50 9.68
CA GLY A 65 9.51 -12.83 10.13
C GLY A 65 8.77 -13.27 11.40
N LYS A 66 9.52 -13.52 12.50
CA LYS A 66 8.98 -13.88 13.82
C LYS A 66 8.70 -12.67 14.73
N HIS A 67 9.13 -11.47 14.35
CA HIS A 67 9.05 -10.29 15.21
C HIS A 67 7.93 -9.35 14.79
N PHE A 68 7.29 -8.73 15.77
CA PHE A 68 6.36 -7.63 15.58
C PHE A 68 7.10 -6.31 15.77
N SER A 69 6.92 -5.39 14.83
CA SER A 69 7.44 -4.03 14.90
C SER A 69 6.29 -3.05 15.10
N PHE A 70 6.49 -2.11 16.02
CA PHE A 70 5.57 -1.02 16.32
C PHE A 70 6.17 0.30 15.81
N GLY A 71 5.37 1.12 15.14
CA GLY A 71 5.83 2.41 14.63
C GLY A 71 4.68 3.38 14.43
N LEU A 72 5.03 4.64 14.14
CA LEU A 72 4.07 5.66 13.71
C LEU A 72 4.14 5.81 12.19
N CYS A 73 3.00 5.99 11.54
CA CYS A 73 2.90 6.26 10.10
C CYS A 73 2.21 7.60 9.82
N ASP A 74 2.55 8.19 8.68
CA ASP A 74 1.92 9.41 8.18
C ASP A 74 0.40 9.27 8.07
N PRO A 75 -0.38 10.37 8.15
CA PRO A 75 -1.83 10.35 8.22
C PRO A 75 -2.53 9.87 6.92
N ARG A 76 -2.47 8.57 6.60
CA ARG A 76 -3.34 7.83 5.63
C ARG A 76 -3.26 6.31 5.90
N PRO A 77 -4.31 5.52 5.58
CA PRO A 77 -5.70 5.62 6.01
C PRO A 77 -5.85 5.28 7.52
N TYR A 78 -6.89 5.80 8.17
CA TYR A 78 -7.08 5.70 9.63
C TYR A 78 -7.13 4.27 10.18
N ILE A 79 -7.57 3.28 9.39
CA ILE A 79 -7.55 1.87 9.76
C ILE A 79 -7.21 1.03 8.52
N LYS A 80 -6.15 0.22 8.57
CA LYS A 80 -5.75 -0.72 7.51
C LYS A 80 -5.39 -2.05 8.14
N CYS A 81 -5.91 -3.16 7.62
CA CYS A 81 -5.44 -4.50 7.98
C CYS A 81 -5.09 -5.26 6.71
N GLN A 82 -3.88 -5.83 6.69
CA GLN A 82 -3.30 -6.58 5.58
C GLN A 82 -2.83 -7.94 6.10
N MET A 83 -3.29 -8.99 5.42
CA MET A 83 -2.83 -10.36 5.62
C MET A 83 -2.50 -10.95 4.25
N ILE A 84 -1.49 -11.80 4.20
CA ILE A 84 -0.94 -12.39 2.98
C ILE A 84 -1.41 -13.84 2.89
N ASP A 85 -2.04 -14.20 1.77
CA ASP A 85 -2.35 -15.60 1.46
C ASP A 85 -1.07 -16.31 0.97
N MET A 86 -0.69 -17.39 1.66
CA MET A 86 0.47 -18.20 1.30
C MET A 86 0.17 -19.29 0.28
N LYS A 87 -1.11 -19.59 0.03
CA LYS A 87 -1.57 -20.56 -0.98
C LYS A 87 -2.73 -19.92 -1.75
N PRO A 88 -2.43 -18.90 -2.58
CA PRO A 88 -3.46 -18.15 -3.27
C PRO A 88 -4.30 -19.11 -4.10
N THR A 89 -5.59 -19.14 -3.80
CA THR A 89 -6.60 -19.75 -4.67
C THR A 89 -7.72 -18.74 -4.80
N LYS A 90 -8.30 -18.66 -6.00
CA LYS A 90 -9.42 -17.76 -6.36
C LYS A 90 -10.53 -17.73 -5.30
N VAL A 91 -10.83 -18.90 -4.72
CA VAL A 91 -11.88 -19.06 -3.69
C VAL A 91 -11.47 -18.49 -2.34
N ARG A 92 -10.22 -18.67 -1.88
CA ARG A 92 -9.77 -18.23 -0.55
C ARG A 92 -9.68 -16.71 -0.42
N GLY A 93 -9.15 -16.03 -1.44
CA GLY A 93 -9.11 -14.57 -1.45
C GLY A 93 -10.51 -13.94 -1.43
N VAL A 94 -11.44 -14.51 -2.20
CA VAL A 94 -12.85 -14.07 -2.23
C VAL A 94 -13.53 -14.29 -0.90
N ILE A 95 -13.37 -15.46 -0.28
CA ILE A 95 -13.99 -15.75 1.03
C ILE A 95 -13.38 -14.87 2.12
N TYR A 96 -12.07 -14.62 2.10
CA TYR A 96 -11.39 -13.75 3.07
C TYR A 96 -11.90 -12.31 3.01
N ASP A 97 -11.97 -11.72 1.81
CA ASP A 97 -12.49 -10.35 1.66
C ASP A 97 -13.99 -10.29 1.98
N ALA A 98 -14.76 -11.31 1.59
CA ALA A 98 -16.19 -11.42 1.92
C ALA A 98 -16.43 -11.54 3.43
N PHE A 99 -15.56 -12.25 4.16
CA PHE A 99 -15.68 -12.43 5.61
C PHE A 99 -15.43 -11.11 6.36
N SER A 100 -14.42 -10.34 5.95
CA SER A 100 -14.17 -8.99 6.49
C SER A 100 -15.38 -8.08 6.30
N MET A 101 -15.95 -8.08 5.10
CA MET A 101 -17.16 -7.31 4.78
C MET A 101 -18.37 -7.81 5.56
N ALA A 102 -18.55 -9.12 5.73
CA ALA A 102 -19.64 -9.71 6.50
C ALA A 102 -19.59 -9.30 7.98
N VAL A 103 -18.41 -9.27 8.61
CA VAL A 103 -18.27 -8.77 9.99
C VAL A 103 -18.60 -7.29 10.09
N ALA A 104 -18.17 -6.48 9.11
CA ALA A 104 -18.53 -5.07 9.06
C ALA A 104 -20.06 -4.88 8.93
N LEU A 105 -20.71 -5.63 8.06
CA LEU A 105 -22.16 -5.62 7.86
C LEU A 105 -22.93 -6.07 9.11
N PHE A 106 -22.47 -7.12 9.78
CA PHE A 106 -23.09 -7.61 11.01
C PHE A 106 -23.06 -6.56 12.13
N VAL A 107 -21.93 -5.86 12.28
CA VAL A 107 -21.78 -4.80 13.29
C VAL A 107 -22.67 -3.61 12.96
N THR A 108 -22.71 -3.15 11.71
CA THR A 108 -23.57 -2.02 11.31
C THR A 108 -25.05 -2.35 11.48
N GLU A 109 -25.47 -3.54 11.06
CA GLU A 109 -26.85 -4.02 11.20
C GLU A 109 -27.25 -4.14 12.68
N THR A 110 -26.38 -4.71 13.52
CA THR A 110 -26.65 -4.85 14.96
C THR A 110 -26.80 -3.49 15.64
N VAL A 111 -25.96 -2.51 15.32
CA VAL A 111 -26.04 -1.14 15.86
C VAL A 111 -27.33 -0.45 15.39
N SER A 112 -27.67 -0.57 14.10
CA SER A 112 -28.91 0.00 13.55
C SER A 112 -30.15 -0.62 14.18
N LEU A 113 -30.19 -1.95 14.36
CA LEU A 113 -31.29 -2.64 15.03
C LEU A 113 -31.43 -2.22 16.50
N GLN A 114 -30.32 -2.05 17.21
CA GLN A 114 -30.33 -1.61 18.61
C GLN A 114 -30.82 -0.16 18.79
N LEU A 115 -30.57 0.69 17.79
CA LEU A 115 -31.02 2.09 17.79
C LEU A 115 -32.47 2.27 17.36
N PHE A 116 -32.87 1.65 16.24
CA PHE A 116 -34.18 1.92 15.63
C PHE A 116 -35.28 0.93 16.04
N ALA A 117 -34.95 -0.36 16.19
CA ALA A 117 -35.93 -1.41 16.47
C ALA A 117 -36.02 -1.75 17.96
N ALA A 118 -34.90 -2.07 18.60
CA ALA A 118 -34.87 -2.46 20.01
C ALA A 118 -34.82 -1.27 20.98
N LYS A 119 -34.55 -0.05 20.48
CA LYS A 119 -34.43 1.21 21.25
C LYS A 119 -33.59 1.11 22.53
N ARG A 120 -32.58 0.22 22.54
CA ARG A 120 -31.70 0.00 23.70
C ARG A 120 -30.59 1.04 23.78
N MET A 121 -30.20 1.61 22.65
CA MET A 121 -29.30 2.77 22.62
C MET A 121 -30.11 4.08 22.66
N PRO A 122 -29.64 5.11 23.39
CA PRO A 122 -30.31 6.38 23.44
C PRO A 122 -30.32 7.05 22.07
N PHE A 123 -31.48 7.55 21.64
CA PHE A 123 -31.62 8.32 20.40
C PHE A 123 -31.22 9.78 20.66
N ASN A 124 -30.03 10.18 20.23
CA ASN A 124 -29.50 11.53 20.48
C ASN A 124 -28.62 12.04 19.33
N ALA A 125 -28.15 13.28 19.47
CA ALA A 125 -27.33 13.97 18.46
C ALA A 125 -25.99 13.29 18.15
N PHE A 126 -25.58 12.28 18.92
CA PHE A 126 -24.37 11.49 18.70
C PHE A 126 -24.68 10.15 18.01
N THR A 127 -25.70 9.42 18.49
CA THR A 127 -25.98 8.05 18.02
C THR A 127 -26.69 8.00 16.66
N LEU A 128 -27.52 9.00 16.35
CA LEU A 128 -28.23 9.05 15.07
C LEU A 128 -27.27 9.27 13.89
N PRO A 129 -26.36 10.27 13.89
CA PRO A 129 -25.37 10.43 12.83
C PRO A 129 -24.44 9.22 12.67
N MET A 130 -24.05 8.59 13.77
CA MET A 130 -23.25 7.35 13.76
C MET A 130 -23.95 6.25 12.95
N ALA A 131 -25.25 6.00 13.22
CA ALA A 131 -26.01 4.99 12.51
C ALA A 131 -26.23 5.32 11.03
N ILE A 132 -26.47 6.59 10.69
CA ILE A 132 -26.62 7.03 9.29
C ILE A 132 -25.35 6.74 8.49
N VAL A 133 -24.18 7.08 9.05
CA VAL A 133 -22.88 6.78 8.43
C VAL A 133 -22.67 5.28 8.27
N MET A 134 -23.02 4.50 9.29
CA MET A 134 -22.92 3.04 9.25
C MET A 134 -23.81 2.41 8.17
N ILE A 135 -25.05 2.88 8.02
CA ILE A 135 -25.98 2.42 6.97
C ILE A 135 -25.49 2.84 5.58
N GLY A 136 -25.10 4.11 5.41
CA GLY A 136 -24.59 4.60 4.13
C GLY A 136 -23.36 3.83 3.65
N TYR A 137 -22.43 3.55 4.57
CA TYR A 137 -21.23 2.78 4.27
C TYR A 137 -21.55 1.28 4.03
N THR A 138 -22.57 0.73 4.68
CA THR A 138 -23.08 -0.64 4.41
C THR A 138 -23.55 -0.76 2.96
N CYS A 139 -24.35 0.20 2.47
CA CYS A 139 -24.76 0.22 1.05
C CYS A 139 -23.55 0.28 0.11
N PHE A 140 -22.55 1.10 0.44
CA PHE A 140 -21.30 1.16 -0.32
C PHE A 140 -20.54 -0.17 -0.32
N ILE A 141 -20.42 -0.84 0.83
CA ILE A 141 -19.79 -2.17 0.94
C ILE A 141 -20.53 -3.19 0.08
N ILE A 142 -21.86 -3.23 0.12
CA ILE A 142 -22.66 -4.18 -0.66
C ILE A 142 -22.42 -3.99 -2.16
N VAL A 143 -22.47 -2.74 -2.64
CA VAL A 143 -22.17 -2.41 -4.04
C VAL A 143 -20.74 -2.83 -4.39
N HIS A 144 -19.77 -2.47 -3.54
CA HIS A 144 -18.37 -2.83 -3.73
C HIS A 144 -18.16 -4.36 -3.76
N LEU A 145 -18.87 -5.11 -2.92
CA LEU A 145 -18.81 -6.57 -2.85
C LEU A 145 -19.36 -7.19 -4.14
N VAL A 146 -20.49 -6.71 -4.65
CA VAL A 146 -21.07 -7.19 -5.92
C VAL A 146 -20.10 -6.95 -7.09
N PHE A 147 -19.49 -5.76 -7.18
CA PHE A 147 -18.50 -5.46 -8.21
C PHE A 147 -17.21 -6.27 -8.06
N THR A 148 -16.72 -6.42 -6.82
CA THR A 148 -15.46 -7.13 -6.53
C THR A 148 -15.59 -8.63 -6.74
N GLN A 149 -16.71 -9.24 -6.31
CA GLN A 149 -16.97 -10.66 -6.55
C GLN A 149 -17.18 -10.95 -8.03
N LYS A 150 -17.91 -10.09 -8.76
CA LYS A 150 -18.03 -10.23 -10.23
C LYS A 150 -16.66 -10.18 -10.93
N LYS A 151 -15.74 -9.35 -10.43
CA LYS A 151 -14.38 -9.22 -10.95
C LYS A 151 -13.46 -10.40 -10.59
N ASN A 152 -13.64 -10.99 -9.41
CA ASN A 152 -12.79 -12.07 -8.90
C ASN A 152 -13.29 -13.48 -9.23
N VAL A 153 -14.56 -13.68 -9.58
CA VAL A 153 -15.15 -15.01 -9.85
C VAL A 153 -15.12 -15.40 -11.35
N GLY A 154 -15.09 -14.45 -12.29
CA GLY A 154 -15.00 -14.75 -13.72
C GLY A 154 -13.60 -15.16 -14.19
N ASP A 155 -13.49 -15.87 -15.32
CA ASP A 155 -12.23 -16.01 -16.09
C ASP A 155 -11.90 -14.68 -16.76
N ASN A 156 -11.55 -13.70 -15.93
CA ASN A 156 -11.21 -12.37 -16.37
C ASN A 156 -9.68 -12.22 -16.37
N PRO A 157 -9.06 -11.77 -17.49
CA PRO A 157 -7.65 -11.40 -17.55
C PRO A 157 -7.17 -10.54 -16.38
N GLY A 158 -8.02 -9.65 -15.84
CA GLY A 158 -7.68 -8.80 -14.69
C GLY A 158 -7.55 -9.57 -13.37
N GLY A 159 -8.28 -10.68 -13.24
CA GLY A 159 -8.16 -11.59 -12.09
C GLY A 159 -6.82 -12.35 -12.12
N ALA A 160 -6.46 -12.89 -13.28
CA ALA A 160 -5.18 -13.59 -13.49
C ALA A 160 -3.98 -12.67 -13.21
N LEU A 161 -4.04 -11.41 -13.67
CA LEU A 161 -3.01 -10.39 -13.40
C LEU A 161 -2.83 -10.14 -11.90
N ARG A 162 -3.93 -10.00 -11.15
CA ARG A 162 -3.90 -9.74 -9.70
C ARG A 162 -3.35 -10.94 -8.93
N GLU A 163 -3.76 -12.14 -9.30
CA GLU A 163 -3.30 -13.40 -8.70
C GLU A 163 -1.79 -13.56 -8.92
N GLU A 164 -1.33 -13.35 -10.15
CA GLU A 164 0.09 -13.46 -10.48
C GLU A 164 0.92 -12.38 -9.77
N TYR A 165 0.44 -11.13 -9.75
CA TYR A 165 1.07 -10.06 -8.98
C TYR A 165 1.19 -10.43 -7.50
N GLN A 166 0.12 -10.90 -6.87
CA GLN A 166 0.12 -11.28 -5.45
C GLN A 166 1.05 -12.45 -5.17
N ARG A 167 1.09 -13.45 -6.06
CA ARG A 167 1.98 -14.61 -5.96
C ARG A 167 3.45 -14.16 -6.00
N VAL A 168 3.86 -13.43 -7.03
CA VAL A 168 5.25 -12.98 -7.20
C VAL A 168 5.66 -12.04 -6.07
N TYR A 169 4.81 -11.07 -5.71
CA TYR A 169 5.07 -10.15 -4.60
C TYR A 169 5.23 -10.90 -3.26
N GLY A 170 4.38 -11.91 -3.03
CA GLY A 170 4.43 -12.74 -1.83
C GLY A 170 5.74 -13.54 -1.72
N GLU A 171 6.24 -14.10 -2.82
CA GLU A 171 7.52 -14.83 -2.86
C GLU A 171 8.71 -13.90 -2.59
N ILE A 172 8.77 -12.74 -3.23
CA ILE A 172 9.83 -11.74 -2.97
C ILE A 172 9.81 -11.32 -1.50
N LYS A 173 8.63 -11.12 -0.92
CA LYS A 173 8.51 -10.72 0.49
C LYS A 173 8.98 -11.79 1.47
N LYS A 174 8.92 -13.07 1.11
CA LYS A 174 9.47 -14.17 1.91
C LYS A 174 10.99 -14.27 1.86
N GLY A 175 11.63 -13.63 0.89
CA GLY A 175 13.08 -13.67 0.71
C GLY A 175 13.55 -14.34 -0.58
N THR A 176 12.65 -14.82 -1.44
CA THR A 176 13.03 -15.42 -2.72
C THR A 176 13.58 -14.34 -3.66
N GLU A 177 14.76 -14.55 -4.24
CA GLU A 177 15.35 -13.57 -5.16
C GLU A 177 14.46 -13.40 -6.40
N PRO A 178 14.20 -12.16 -6.88
CA PRO A 178 13.33 -11.92 -8.01
C PRO A 178 13.72 -12.73 -9.26
N GLY A 179 15.02 -12.91 -9.51
CA GLY A 179 15.52 -13.66 -10.65
C GLY A 179 15.22 -15.17 -10.61
N GLU A 180 14.93 -15.74 -9.45
CA GLU A 180 14.61 -17.18 -9.29
C GLU A 180 13.12 -17.48 -9.50
N ILE A 181 12.28 -16.44 -9.44
CA ILE A 181 10.82 -16.60 -9.55
C ILE A 181 10.43 -16.71 -11.01
N GLU A 182 9.80 -17.81 -11.41
CA GLU A 182 9.15 -17.90 -12.72
C GLU A 182 7.95 -16.95 -12.75
N ILE A 183 7.90 -16.02 -13.70
CA ILE A 183 6.81 -15.06 -13.88
C ILE A 183 6.09 -15.38 -15.18
N LYS A 184 4.77 -15.59 -15.11
CA LYS A 184 3.93 -15.75 -16.31
C LYS A 184 3.83 -14.41 -17.02
N ASP A 185 3.93 -14.39 -18.34
CA ASP A 185 3.76 -13.17 -19.11
C ASP A 185 2.27 -12.85 -19.29
N LEU A 186 1.81 -11.76 -18.67
CA LEU A 186 0.42 -11.33 -18.71
C LEU A 186 0.34 -9.91 -19.27
N GLU A 187 -0.53 -9.71 -20.25
CA GLU A 187 -0.73 -8.42 -20.90
C GLU A 187 -1.70 -7.52 -20.13
N TYR A 188 -1.63 -6.22 -20.43
CA TYR A 188 -2.59 -5.26 -19.90
C TYR A 188 -3.99 -5.51 -20.46
N THR A 189 -4.97 -5.54 -19.58
CA THR A 189 -6.37 -5.83 -19.94
C THR A 189 -7.09 -4.69 -20.66
N GLY A 190 -6.46 -3.52 -20.80
CA GLY A 190 -7.10 -2.31 -21.32
C GLY A 190 -8.01 -1.59 -20.30
N HIS A 191 -8.34 -2.23 -19.18
CA HIS A 191 -9.24 -1.66 -18.19
C HIS A 191 -8.54 -0.77 -17.17
N LEU A 192 -9.02 0.48 -17.03
CA LEU A 192 -8.48 1.47 -16.09
C LEU A 192 -8.41 0.96 -14.64
N THR A 193 -9.35 0.09 -14.24
CA THR A 193 -9.41 -0.50 -12.90
C THR A 193 -8.32 -1.54 -12.61
N ASP A 194 -7.56 -1.95 -13.64
CA ASP A 194 -6.42 -2.89 -13.53
C ASP A 194 -5.08 -2.20 -13.74
N LEU A 195 -5.05 -0.99 -14.29
CA LEU A 195 -3.83 -0.25 -14.60
C LEU A 195 -2.89 -0.12 -13.38
N GLY A 196 -3.44 0.20 -12.21
CA GLY A 196 -2.64 0.33 -10.99
C GLY A 196 -1.97 -0.97 -10.55
N VAL A 197 -2.61 -2.12 -10.79
CA VAL A 197 -2.02 -3.45 -10.51
C VAL A 197 -1.01 -3.80 -11.60
N TYR A 198 -1.34 -3.51 -12.85
CA TYR A 198 -0.46 -3.76 -14.00
C TYR A 198 0.88 -3.04 -13.86
N LYS A 199 0.88 -1.75 -13.49
CA LYS A 199 2.11 -0.99 -13.20
C LYS A 199 2.98 -1.67 -12.14
N LYS A 200 2.37 -2.12 -11.05
CA LYS A 200 3.08 -2.83 -9.98
C LYS A 200 3.62 -4.17 -10.45
N TYR A 201 2.87 -4.88 -11.29
CA TYR A 201 3.31 -6.13 -11.89
C TYR A 201 4.49 -5.92 -12.86
N LEU A 202 4.48 -4.86 -13.69
CA LEU A 202 5.63 -4.46 -14.51
C LEU A 202 6.86 -4.17 -13.65
N MET A 203 6.72 -3.52 -12.49
CA MET A 203 7.84 -3.32 -11.56
C MET A 203 8.41 -4.65 -11.02
N LEU A 204 7.59 -5.68 -10.82
CA LEU A 204 8.11 -7.01 -10.43
C LEU A 204 8.86 -7.69 -11.59
N LYS A 205 8.34 -7.57 -12.82
CA LYS A 205 9.06 -8.03 -14.03
C LYS A 205 10.40 -7.30 -14.18
N TYR A 206 10.43 -6.00 -13.92
CA TYR A 206 11.65 -5.19 -13.94
C TYR A 206 12.69 -5.77 -12.97
N TYR A 207 12.32 -5.99 -11.70
CA TYR A 207 13.26 -6.57 -10.72
C TYR A 207 13.71 -7.98 -11.10
N HIS A 208 12.81 -8.82 -11.63
CA HIS A 208 13.14 -10.16 -12.11
C HIS A 208 14.22 -10.14 -13.21
N PHE A 209 14.02 -9.35 -14.26
CA PHE A 209 14.98 -9.28 -15.36
C PHE A 209 16.25 -8.56 -14.97
N LEU A 210 16.16 -7.54 -14.10
CA LEU A 210 17.33 -6.83 -13.59
C LEU A 210 18.24 -7.76 -12.77
N ASP A 211 17.67 -8.60 -11.92
CA ASP A 211 18.43 -9.56 -11.10
C ASP A 211 19.03 -10.69 -11.93
N LYS A 212 18.35 -11.12 -13.01
CA LYS A 212 18.92 -12.04 -14.01
C LYS A 212 20.01 -11.41 -14.89
N GLY A 213 20.11 -10.09 -14.94
CA GLY A 213 20.98 -9.38 -15.88
C GLY A 213 20.48 -9.39 -17.33
N ASP A 214 19.19 -9.67 -17.56
CA ASP A 214 18.58 -9.64 -18.89
C ASP A 214 18.17 -8.20 -19.25
N TYR A 215 19.15 -7.39 -19.67
CA TYR A 215 18.92 -5.98 -19.97
C TYR A 215 18.03 -5.74 -21.20
N ALA A 216 17.89 -6.73 -22.10
CA ALA A 216 16.99 -6.62 -23.24
C ALA A 216 15.53 -6.62 -22.76
N GLN A 217 15.18 -7.54 -21.86
CA GLN A 217 13.85 -7.59 -21.27
C GLN A 217 13.61 -6.45 -20.29
N VAL A 218 14.62 -5.99 -19.54
CA VAL A 218 14.54 -4.76 -18.74
C VAL A 218 14.14 -3.57 -19.62
N SER A 219 14.73 -3.42 -20.80
CA SER A 219 14.39 -2.34 -21.73
C SER A 219 12.93 -2.39 -22.14
N LYS A 220 12.43 -3.56 -22.56
CA LYS A 220 11.03 -3.72 -22.94
C LYS A 220 10.07 -3.36 -21.81
N VAL A 221 10.35 -3.82 -20.59
CA VAL A 221 9.51 -3.51 -19.42
C VAL A 221 9.51 -2.01 -19.12
N ILE A 222 10.63 -1.31 -19.30
CA ILE A 222 10.69 0.14 -19.10
C ILE A 222 9.94 0.87 -20.22
N ASP A 223 10.12 0.47 -21.48
CA ASP A 223 9.38 1.06 -22.60
C ASP A 223 7.86 0.87 -22.42
N ASP A 224 7.42 -0.29 -21.92
CA ASP A 224 6.02 -0.54 -21.54
C ASP A 224 5.56 0.36 -20.39
N LEU A 225 6.38 0.50 -19.35
CA LEU A 225 6.06 1.27 -18.17
C LEU A 225 5.97 2.79 -18.46
N GLU A 226 6.80 3.27 -19.40
CA GLU A 226 6.78 4.66 -19.88
C GLU A 226 5.44 5.03 -20.55
N ASN A 227 4.75 4.07 -21.19
CA ASN A 227 3.41 4.28 -21.77
C ASN A 227 2.34 4.64 -20.72
N TYR A 228 2.64 4.42 -19.44
CA TYR A 228 1.71 4.67 -18.34
C TYR A 228 2.21 5.69 -17.33
N VAL A 229 3.23 6.49 -17.67
CA VAL A 229 3.72 7.58 -16.84
C VAL A 229 2.58 8.60 -16.60
N PRO A 230 2.33 9.00 -15.33
CA PRO A 230 1.30 10.00 -15.06
C PRO A 230 1.76 11.40 -15.48
N ASP A 231 0.80 12.25 -15.86
CA ASP A 231 1.09 13.67 -16.13
C ASP A 231 1.62 14.40 -14.90
N LYS A 232 1.17 13.97 -13.70
CA LYS A 232 1.61 14.48 -12.41
C LYS A 232 2.00 13.34 -11.49
N TRP A 233 3.28 13.34 -11.11
CA TRP A 233 3.83 12.41 -10.15
C TRP A 233 3.21 12.59 -8.75
N SER A 234 2.95 11.46 -8.08
CA SER A 234 2.56 11.41 -6.69
C SER A 234 3.58 10.65 -5.85
N LYS A 235 3.53 10.79 -4.52
CA LYS A 235 4.40 10.04 -3.61
C LYS A 235 4.30 8.52 -3.77
N SER A 236 3.13 8.00 -4.13
CA SER A 236 2.97 6.56 -4.39
C SER A 236 3.69 6.07 -5.64
N ASP A 237 4.07 6.98 -6.54
CA ASP A 237 4.82 6.66 -7.75
C ASP A 237 6.34 6.72 -7.54
N LEU A 238 6.81 7.17 -6.38
CA LEU A 238 8.24 7.36 -6.10
C LEU A 238 9.10 6.12 -6.36
N PRO A 239 8.70 4.88 -5.99
CA PRO A 239 9.49 3.69 -6.31
C PRO A 239 9.64 3.45 -7.81
N MET A 240 8.57 3.69 -8.58
CA MET A 240 8.56 3.54 -10.03
C MET A 240 9.43 4.62 -10.69
N LEU A 241 9.28 5.86 -10.24
CA LEU A 241 10.07 6.99 -10.70
C LEU A 241 11.56 6.79 -10.43
N ALA A 242 11.92 6.23 -9.27
CA ALA A 242 13.30 5.89 -8.95
C ALA A 242 13.91 4.91 -9.97
N GLU A 243 13.21 3.82 -10.31
CA GLU A 243 13.76 2.84 -11.26
C GLU A 243 13.85 3.39 -12.70
N LEU A 244 12.92 4.27 -13.11
CA LEU A 244 13.05 5.01 -14.37
C LEU A 244 14.32 5.86 -14.41
N VAL A 245 14.61 6.60 -13.33
CA VAL A 245 15.86 7.36 -13.20
C VAL A 245 17.06 6.43 -13.30
N PHE A 246 17.08 5.35 -12.51
CA PHE A 246 18.20 4.42 -12.51
C PHE A 246 18.46 3.80 -13.88
N TYR A 247 17.42 3.36 -14.58
CA TYR A 247 17.54 2.80 -15.92
C TYR A 247 18.14 3.81 -16.90
N HIS A 248 17.66 5.06 -16.91
CA HIS A 248 18.15 6.07 -17.84
C HIS A 248 19.54 6.61 -17.49
N VAL A 249 19.93 6.62 -16.21
CA VAL A 249 21.28 7.03 -15.79
C VAL A 249 22.31 5.92 -16.06
N ILE A 250 21.98 4.66 -15.77
CA ILE A 250 22.96 3.57 -15.70
C ILE A 250 22.90 2.62 -16.88
N ILE A 251 21.70 2.20 -17.27
CA ILE A 251 21.51 1.13 -18.24
C ILE A 251 21.48 1.71 -19.65
N ARG A 252 20.50 2.58 -19.94
CA ARG A 252 20.34 3.20 -21.27
C ARG A 252 21.24 4.41 -21.48
N LYS A 253 21.65 5.09 -20.40
CA LYS A 253 22.47 6.32 -20.42
C LYS A 253 21.85 7.43 -21.28
N ASN A 254 20.53 7.60 -21.18
CA ASN A 254 19.81 8.67 -21.86
C ASN A 254 19.73 9.90 -20.94
N GLN A 255 20.60 10.88 -21.20
CA GLN A 255 20.71 12.07 -20.36
C GLN A 255 19.42 12.90 -20.31
N ALA A 256 18.70 13.06 -21.42
CA ALA A 256 17.48 13.85 -21.47
C ALA A 256 16.38 13.24 -20.57
N LYS A 257 16.16 11.93 -20.69
CA LYS A 257 15.19 11.22 -19.85
C LYS A 257 15.64 11.11 -18.39
N ALA A 258 16.94 10.88 -18.15
CA ALA A 258 17.50 10.90 -16.81
C ALA A 258 17.21 12.22 -16.11
N GLN A 259 17.44 13.36 -16.77
CA GLN A 259 17.16 14.69 -16.21
C GLN A 259 15.66 14.95 -16.05
N PHE A 260 14.84 14.53 -17.01
CA PHE A 260 13.38 14.66 -16.93
C PHE A 260 12.80 13.95 -15.69
N TYR A 261 13.09 12.66 -15.52
CA TYR A 261 12.61 11.90 -14.37
C TYR A 261 13.34 12.30 -13.08
N GLY A 262 14.65 12.58 -13.16
CA GLY A 262 15.51 12.91 -12.04
C GLY A 262 15.11 14.19 -11.31
N LYS A 263 14.64 15.21 -12.05
CA LYS A 263 14.12 16.44 -11.46
C LYS A 263 12.90 16.17 -10.58
N SER A 264 11.92 15.43 -11.09
CA SER A 264 10.73 15.03 -10.31
C SER A 264 11.11 14.14 -9.13
N PHE A 265 12.01 13.18 -9.35
CA PHE A 265 12.48 12.27 -8.32
C PHE A 265 13.12 13.03 -7.14
N CYS A 266 14.10 13.89 -7.42
CA CYS A 266 14.80 14.65 -6.37
C CYS A 266 13.87 15.59 -5.61
N SER A 267 12.87 16.18 -6.28
CA SER A 267 11.91 17.07 -5.62
C SER A 267 10.97 16.35 -4.64
N MET A 268 10.92 15.02 -4.69
CA MET A 268 10.07 14.19 -3.84
C MET A 268 10.82 13.51 -2.71
N LEU A 269 12.12 13.76 -2.53
CA LEU A 269 12.89 13.19 -1.43
C LEU A 269 12.64 13.99 -0.14
N GLU A 270 12.37 13.28 0.97
CA GLU A 270 12.06 13.80 2.31
C GLU A 270 12.96 13.20 3.41
N GLY A 271 13.86 12.26 3.09
CA GLY A 271 14.83 11.66 4.02
C GLY A 271 14.36 10.36 4.70
N ASN A 272 13.12 9.93 4.47
CA ASN A 272 12.54 8.68 4.99
C ASN A 272 12.35 7.59 3.92
N GLU A 273 13.12 7.68 2.83
CA GLU A 273 12.97 6.82 1.65
C GLU A 273 13.31 5.34 1.92
N ALA A 274 12.74 4.50 1.08
CA ALA A 274 13.08 3.09 1.00
C ALA A 274 14.49 2.86 0.44
N VAL A 275 15.00 1.64 0.61
CA VAL A 275 16.38 1.29 0.24
C VAL A 275 16.65 1.48 -1.26
N ASN A 276 15.71 1.09 -2.13
CA ASN A 276 15.87 1.24 -3.58
C ASN A 276 15.94 2.73 -3.98
N GLU A 277 15.07 3.57 -3.43
CA GLU A 277 15.06 5.02 -3.68
C GLU A 277 16.39 5.66 -3.25
N LYS A 278 16.90 5.30 -2.06
CA LYS A 278 18.21 5.76 -1.58
C LYS A 278 19.36 5.29 -2.47
N ARG A 279 19.31 4.04 -2.95
CA ARG A 279 20.27 3.53 -3.94
C ARG A 279 20.25 4.41 -5.19
N VAL A 280 19.08 4.63 -5.79
CA VAL A 280 18.95 5.44 -7.01
C VAL A 280 19.49 6.85 -6.79
N PHE A 281 19.19 7.47 -5.64
CA PHE A 281 19.72 8.79 -5.31
C PHE A 281 21.26 8.79 -5.23
N ALA A 282 21.87 7.76 -4.65
CA ALA A 282 23.33 7.65 -4.63
C ALA A 282 23.94 7.54 -6.05
N TYR A 283 23.28 6.81 -6.95
CA TYR A 283 23.68 6.74 -8.36
C TYR A 283 23.52 8.10 -9.06
N TRP A 284 22.42 8.82 -8.79
CA TRP A 284 22.19 10.16 -9.30
C TRP A 284 23.28 11.15 -8.85
N LEU A 285 23.62 11.17 -7.57
CA LEU A 285 24.70 12.00 -7.01
C LEU A 285 26.02 11.75 -7.75
N PHE A 286 26.38 10.48 -7.96
CA PHE A 286 27.66 10.13 -8.59
C PHE A 286 27.69 10.42 -10.09
N PHE A 287 26.66 10.03 -10.84
CA PHE A 287 26.67 10.10 -12.30
C PHE A 287 26.20 11.45 -12.85
N GLU A 288 25.21 12.09 -12.24
CA GLU A 288 24.63 13.33 -12.75
C GLU A 288 25.18 14.56 -12.02
N GLN A 289 25.24 14.53 -10.68
CA GLN A 289 25.79 15.67 -9.92
C GLN A 289 27.32 15.64 -9.77
N LYS A 290 27.96 14.51 -10.11
CA LYS A 290 29.40 14.28 -9.97
C LYS A 290 29.92 14.44 -8.52
N ASP A 291 29.04 14.33 -7.53
CA ASP A 291 29.40 14.41 -6.11
C ASP A 291 29.74 13.01 -5.58
N ARG A 292 31.04 12.68 -5.64
CA ARG A 292 31.56 11.39 -5.19
C ARG A 292 31.46 11.21 -3.69
N GLY A 293 31.71 12.26 -2.92
CA GLY A 293 31.73 12.22 -1.46
C GLY A 293 30.33 11.93 -0.92
N ALA A 294 29.34 12.69 -1.39
CA ALA A 294 27.95 12.46 -1.01
C ALA A 294 27.47 11.07 -1.49
N ALA A 295 27.77 10.69 -2.74
CA ALA A 295 27.37 9.37 -3.25
C ALA A 295 27.92 8.22 -2.40
N LEU A 296 29.20 8.26 -2.00
CA LEU A 296 29.80 7.23 -1.17
C LEU A 296 29.15 7.19 0.22
N GLN A 297 28.96 8.34 0.86
CA GLN A 297 28.31 8.43 2.16
C GLN A 297 26.88 7.85 2.13
N TYR A 298 26.08 8.24 1.13
CA TYR A 298 24.72 7.73 0.95
C TYR A 298 24.73 6.22 0.69
N THR A 299 25.64 5.71 -0.14
CA THR A 299 25.76 4.29 -0.44
C THR A 299 26.08 3.47 0.81
N MET A 300 27.07 3.90 1.60
CA MET A 300 27.45 3.22 2.84
C MET A 300 26.33 3.26 3.90
N LYS A 301 25.64 4.40 4.04
CA LYS A 301 24.49 4.54 4.94
C LYS A 301 23.36 3.60 4.54
N THR A 302 23.08 3.50 3.24
CA THR A 302 22.00 2.65 2.70
C THR A 302 22.30 1.17 2.87
N LEU A 303 23.55 0.74 2.66
CA LEU A 303 23.98 -0.64 2.90
C LEU A 303 23.74 -1.09 4.35
N LYS A 304 23.94 -0.20 5.34
CA LYS A 304 23.64 -0.50 6.75
C LYS A 304 22.15 -0.71 7.03
N GLN A 305 21.28 -0.19 6.17
CA GLN A 305 19.82 -0.26 6.30
C GLN A 305 19.20 -1.36 5.43
N ILE A 306 19.99 -2.12 4.69
CA ILE A 306 19.47 -3.05 3.68
C ILE A 306 18.59 -4.16 4.27
N SER A 307 18.92 -4.62 5.48
CA SER A 307 18.15 -5.63 6.21
C SER A 307 16.74 -5.16 6.60
N SER A 308 16.52 -3.85 6.66
CA SER A 308 15.19 -3.26 6.90
C SER A 308 14.35 -3.10 5.63
N TYR A 309 14.86 -3.50 4.46
CA TYR A 309 14.08 -3.38 3.22
C TYR A 309 12.92 -4.37 3.23
N HIS A 310 11.72 -3.85 2.96
CA HIS A 310 10.46 -4.60 3.05
C HIS A 310 10.31 -5.68 1.97
N LEU A 311 11.03 -5.57 0.85
CA LEU A 311 11.14 -6.62 -0.17
C LEU A 311 12.38 -7.45 0.14
N THR A 312 12.23 -8.42 1.05
CA THR A 312 13.36 -9.21 1.56
C THR A 312 14.15 -9.90 0.45
N GLY A 313 13.48 -10.43 -0.58
CA GLY A 313 14.13 -11.06 -1.73
C GLY A 313 14.94 -10.10 -2.59
N CYS A 314 14.61 -8.80 -2.60
CA CYS A 314 15.38 -7.79 -3.30
C CYS A 314 16.62 -7.33 -2.52
N GLN A 315 16.81 -7.73 -1.25
CA GLN A 315 17.94 -7.25 -0.44
C GLN A 315 19.29 -7.62 -1.06
N ASN A 316 19.42 -8.81 -1.64
CA ASN A 316 20.65 -9.22 -2.31
C ASN A 316 20.89 -8.43 -3.60
N LEU A 317 19.85 -8.20 -4.41
CA LEU A 317 19.92 -7.34 -5.58
C LEU A 317 20.38 -5.92 -5.22
N GLU A 318 19.73 -5.29 -4.25
CA GLU A 318 20.08 -3.94 -3.76
C GLU A 318 21.53 -3.91 -3.25
N LYS A 319 21.99 -4.97 -2.58
CA LYS A 319 23.36 -5.09 -2.07
C LYS A 319 24.36 -5.18 -3.21
N LYS A 320 24.07 -6.01 -4.24
CA LYS A 320 24.89 -6.17 -5.45
C LYS A 320 25.05 -4.80 -6.13
N LEU A 321 23.95 -4.06 -6.32
CA LEU A 321 23.97 -2.74 -6.98
C LEU A 321 24.74 -1.70 -6.16
N LEU A 322 24.44 -1.54 -4.87
CA LEU A 322 25.17 -0.59 -4.00
C LEU A 322 26.68 -0.92 -3.93
N SER A 323 27.03 -2.20 -3.85
CA SER A 323 28.43 -2.64 -3.85
C SER A 323 29.12 -2.35 -5.18
N ALA A 324 28.41 -2.46 -6.30
CA ALA A 324 28.92 -2.09 -7.62
C ALA A 324 29.19 -0.58 -7.73
N LEU A 325 28.33 0.25 -7.12
CA LEU A 325 28.57 1.70 -7.05
C LEU A 325 29.82 2.03 -6.23
N ILE A 326 30.04 1.41 -5.07
CA ILE A 326 31.26 1.61 -4.27
C ILE A 326 32.50 1.31 -5.10
N LYS A 327 32.55 0.10 -5.71
CA LYS A 327 33.68 -0.30 -6.56
C LYS A 327 33.90 0.67 -7.71
N ARG A 328 32.83 1.25 -8.27
CA ARG A 328 32.92 2.24 -9.35
C ARG A 328 33.49 3.56 -8.85
N ILE A 329 33.05 4.04 -7.69
CA ILE A 329 33.58 5.25 -7.05
C ILE A 329 35.08 5.09 -6.79
N GLU A 330 35.49 3.98 -6.16
CA GLU A 330 36.89 3.68 -5.83
C GLU A 330 37.79 3.60 -7.06
N ARG A 331 37.31 3.03 -8.17
CA ARG A 331 38.08 2.95 -9.43
C ARG A 331 38.24 4.29 -10.17
N THR A 332 37.43 5.28 -9.82
CA THR A 332 37.49 6.62 -10.42
C THR A 332 38.22 7.64 -9.57
N ALA A 333 38.60 7.28 -8.34
CA ALA A 333 39.56 8.00 -7.51
C ALA A 333 40.98 7.76 -8.02
#